data_AF-A0A138A1B3-F1
#
_entry.id   AF-A0A138A1B3-F1
#
_cell.length_a   1.000
_cell.length_b   1.000
_cell.length_c   1.000
_cell.angle_alpha   90.00
_cell.angle_beta   90.00
_cell.angle_gamma   90.00
#
_symmetry.space_group_name_H-M   'P 1'
#
loop_
_entity.id
_entity.type
_entity.pdbx_description
1 polymer ?
#
loop_
_entity_poly.entity_id
_entity_poly.type
_entity_poly.pdbx_seq_one_letter_code
_entity_poly.pdbx_strand_id
1 'polypeptide(L)'
;MTRSPADTDDLVQDVLERAWRNRRTFRSESALTTWLYRITINRARDVAARAETQRTEPSGTGDIDVPISDLEHPETVAQALSDRSTVRAALATLTVEDRMVLALHDGEGWTATQIGAVGALTTAAVYKRIHRARVKLLHALDDGPTHPRSDSQACRRTLAAASDYLDGRLDVDASARIDTHLRQCRRCPPIAQALIGIKTALGLRPWTSAVPEQFVYDVAHLGGPPPAAMTGHPRHPESDTP
;
A
#
# COMPACT_ATOMS: atom_id res chain seq x y z
N MET A 1 3.80 -0.06 4.11
CA MET A 1 4.22 0.92 5.14
C MET A 1 5.64 0.64 5.65
N THR A 2 6.01 -0.63 5.70
CA THR A 2 7.32 -1.20 6.06
C THR A 2 8.31 -1.23 4.89
N ARG A 3 9.60 -1.41 5.19
CA ARG A 3 10.69 -1.51 4.18
C ARG A 3 11.05 -2.96 3.82
N SER A 4 10.68 -3.94 4.67
CA SER A 4 10.91 -5.37 4.46
C SER A 4 9.60 -6.19 4.56
N PRO A 5 9.49 -7.34 3.87
CA PRO A 5 8.40 -8.30 4.06
C PRO A 5 8.31 -8.84 5.50
N ALA A 6 9.44 -9.16 6.13
CA ALA A 6 9.49 -9.66 7.51
C ALA A 6 8.91 -8.65 8.52
N ASP A 7 9.18 -7.35 8.31
CA ASP A 7 8.58 -6.28 9.11
C ASP A 7 7.05 -6.21 8.94
N THR A 8 6.50 -6.75 7.85
CA THR A 8 5.08 -6.62 7.50
C THR A 8 4.23 -7.56 8.34
N ASP A 9 4.62 -8.83 8.46
CA ASP A 9 3.89 -9.81 9.27
C ASP A 9 3.96 -9.48 10.76
N ASP A 10 5.14 -9.06 11.24
CA ASP A 10 5.32 -8.56 12.60
C ASP A 10 4.46 -7.31 12.87
N LEU A 11 4.39 -6.39 11.90
CA LEU A 11 3.53 -5.21 12.01
C LEU A 11 2.05 -5.61 12.05
N VAL A 12 1.62 -6.57 11.22
CA VAL A 12 0.25 -7.07 11.21
C VAL A 12 -0.11 -7.65 12.58
N GLN A 13 0.73 -8.54 13.10
CA GLN A 13 0.52 -9.15 14.41
C GLN A 13 0.42 -8.10 15.52
N ASP A 14 1.35 -7.15 15.56
CA ASP A 14 1.38 -6.11 16.59
C ASP A 14 0.19 -5.13 16.47
N VAL A 15 -0.31 -4.88 15.24
CA VAL A 15 -1.55 -4.14 15.03
C VAL A 15 -2.76 -4.91 15.53
N LEU A 16 -2.89 -6.19 15.19
CA LEU A 16 -3.99 -7.05 15.62
C LEU A 16 -4.01 -7.20 17.14
N GLU A 17 -2.86 -7.37 17.78
CA GLU A 17 -2.76 -7.48 19.23
C GLU A 17 -3.17 -6.18 19.92
N ARG A 18 -2.70 -5.02 19.42
CA ARG A 18 -3.15 -3.72 19.92
C ARG A 18 -4.64 -3.50 19.72
N ALA A 19 -5.17 -3.89 18.57
CA ALA A 19 -6.60 -3.80 18.29
C ALA A 19 -7.38 -4.67 19.28
N TRP A 20 -6.97 -5.92 19.52
CA TRP A 20 -7.60 -6.77 20.52
C TRP A 20 -7.56 -6.18 21.93
N ARG A 21 -6.41 -5.63 22.36
CA ARG A 21 -6.28 -4.99 23.67
C ARG A 21 -7.18 -3.77 23.80
N ASN A 22 -7.32 -2.97 22.74
CA ASN A 22 -8.11 -1.74 22.73
C ASN A 22 -9.55 -1.93 22.24
N ARG A 23 -10.00 -3.15 21.96
CA ARG A 23 -11.31 -3.42 21.34
C ARG A 23 -12.51 -2.80 22.06
N ARG A 24 -12.45 -2.67 23.39
CA ARG A 24 -13.49 -2.00 24.21
C ARG A 24 -13.61 -0.50 23.96
N THR A 25 -12.61 0.12 23.31
CA THR A 25 -12.63 1.54 22.93
C THR A 25 -13.34 1.78 21.61
N PHE A 26 -13.62 0.72 20.84
CA PHE A 26 -14.39 0.83 19.62
C PHE A 26 -15.87 1.08 19.97
N ARG A 27 -16.36 2.27 19.66
CA ARG A 27 -17.74 2.71 19.96
C ARG A 27 -18.69 2.61 18.77
N SER A 28 -18.28 1.96 17.68
CA SER A 28 -19.06 1.88 16.43
C SER A 28 -19.46 3.23 15.80
N GLU A 29 -18.82 4.33 16.23
CA GLU A 29 -18.99 5.68 15.65
C GLU A 29 -18.28 5.82 14.29
N SER A 30 -17.49 4.84 13.90
CA SER A 30 -16.84 4.74 12.59
C SER A 30 -16.80 3.27 12.14
N ALA A 31 -16.60 3.01 10.85
CA ALA A 31 -16.37 1.66 10.37
C ALA A 31 -15.17 1.03 11.09
N LEU A 32 -15.24 -0.28 11.39
CA LEU A 32 -14.16 -1.01 12.05
C LEU A 32 -12.84 -0.89 11.28
N THR A 33 -12.92 -0.91 9.95
CA THR A 33 -11.78 -0.71 9.04
C THR A 33 -11.08 0.63 9.32
N THR A 34 -11.83 1.73 9.41
CA THR A 34 -11.30 3.06 9.75
C THR A 34 -10.57 3.06 11.09
N TRP A 35 -11.12 2.38 12.11
CA TRP A 35 -10.47 2.25 13.41
C TRP A 35 -9.17 1.43 13.36
N LEU A 36 -9.16 0.31 12.64
CA LEU A 36 -7.95 -0.51 12.42
C LEU A 36 -6.87 0.24 11.64
N TYR A 37 -7.24 1.01 10.61
CA TYR A 37 -6.30 1.85 9.86
C TYR A 37 -5.66 2.90 10.76
N ARG A 38 -6.39 3.50 11.70
CA ARG A 38 -5.81 4.43 12.68
C ARG A 38 -4.75 3.77 13.55
N ILE A 39 -5.01 2.56 14.05
CA ILE A 39 -4.04 1.78 14.84
C ILE A 39 -2.80 1.48 13.99
N THR A 40 -3.00 1.03 12.75
CA THR A 40 -1.93 0.69 11.80
C THR A 40 -1.04 1.89 11.50
N ILE A 41 -1.65 3.03 11.18
CA ILE A 41 -0.93 4.27 10.85
C ILE A 41 -0.13 4.76 12.05
N ASN A 42 -0.73 4.77 13.24
CA ASN A 42 -0.03 5.18 14.46
C ASN A 42 1.16 4.28 14.74
N ARG A 43 1.00 2.96 14.58
CA ARG A 43 2.11 2.04 14.76
C ARG A 43 3.20 2.23 13.71
N ALA A 44 2.85 2.40 12.45
CA ALA A 44 3.84 2.64 11.40
C ALA A 44 4.67 3.92 11.67
N ARG A 45 4.05 4.96 12.23
CA ARG A 45 4.75 6.17 12.69
C ARG A 45 5.70 5.86 13.85
N ASP A 46 5.24 5.12 14.86
CA ASP A 46 6.06 4.74 16.02
C ASP A 46 7.30 3.92 15.62
N VAL A 47 7.12 2.96 14.70
CA VAL A 47 8.23 2.14 14.18
C VAL A 47 9.25 3.02 13.45
N ALA A 48 8.80 3.94 12.61
CA ALA A 48 9.70 4.82 11.89
C ALA A 48 10.42 5.83 12.80
N ALA A 49 9.75 6.38 13.81
CA ALA A 49 10.39 7.26 14.78
C ALA A 49 11.52 6.55 15.56
N ARG A 50 11.32 5.26 15.90
CA ARG A 50 12.35 4.43 16.53
C ARG A 50 13.50 4.12 15.58
N ALA A 51 13.20 3.78 14.33
CA ALA A 51 14.22 3.51 13.32
C ALA A 51 15.10 4.72 13.02
N GLU A 52 14.55 5.94 13.04
CA GLU A 52 15.34 7.18 12.89
C GLU A 52 16.31 7.41 14.06
N THR A 53 15.92 6.96 15.26
CA THR A 53 16.73 7.08 16.49
C THR A 53 17.81 6.00 16.58
N GLN A 54 17.65 4.88 15.88
CA GLN A 54 18.51 3.69 15.96
C GLN A 54 19.46 3.53 14.77
N ARG A 55 19.68 4.55 13.94
CA ARG A 55 20.60 4.47 12.79
C ARG A 55 22.07 4.41 13.21
N THR A 56 22.47 3.23 13.67
CA THR A 56 23.80 2.64 13.56
C THR A 56 23.57 1.22 13.03
N GLU A 57 24.28 0.81 11.99
CA GLU A 57 24.20 -0.47 11.26
C GLU A 57 23.23 -0.56 10.06
N PRO A 58 23.75 -0.81 8.83
CA PRO A 58 22.95 -1.14 7.66
C PRO A 58 22.64 -2.65 7.64
N SER A 59 21.38 -3.04 7.72
CA SER A 59 20.96 -4.44 7.52
C SER A 59 20.51 -4.70 6.08
N GLY A 60 20.93 -5.87 5.60
CA GLY A 60 20.98 -6.32 4.21
C GLY A 60 19.65 -6.38 3.45
N THR A 61 19.82 -6.40 2.12
CA THR A 61 18.82 -6.75 1.10
C THR A 61 18.19 -8.11 1.37
N GLY A 62 16.92 -8.13 1.78
CA GLY A 62 16.14 -9.35 1.91
C GLY A 62 15.54 -9.77 0.57
N ASP A 63 15.80 -11.01 0.14
CA ASP A 63 15.14 -11.65 -0.98
C ASP A 63 13.63 -11.77 -0.73
N ILE A 64 12.84 -11.52 -1.78
CA ILE A 64 11.38 -11.47 -1.72
C ILE A 64 10.83 -12.77 -2.30
N ASP A 65 10.21 -13.58 -1.44
CA ASP A 65 9.42 -14.72 -1.88
C ASP A 65 8.05 -14.20 -2.38
N VAL A 66 7.76 -14.41 -3.67
CA VAL A 66 6.51 -13.97 -4.31
C VAL A 66 5.70 -15.23 -4.66
N PRO A 67 4.42 -15.33 -4.27
CA PRO A 67 3.57 -16.41 -4.76
C PRO A 67 3.39 -16.27 -6.27
N ILE A 68 4.02 -17.16 -7.03
CA ILE A 68 3.90 -17.25 -8.49
C ILE A 68 2.56 -17.95 -8.77
N SER A 69 1.49 -17.17 -8.88
CA SER A 69 0.23 -17.65 -9.44
C SER A 69 0.02 -16.98 -10.79
N ASP A 70 -0.02 -17.85 -11.80
CA ASP A 70 -0.27 -17.58 -13.21
C ASP A 70 0.84 -16.81 -13.93
N LEU A 71 1.30 -17.32 -15.08
CA LEU A 71 1.74 -16.58 -16.29
C LEU A 71 2.70 -17.44 -17.16
N GLU A 72 2.33 -17.62 -18.42
CA GLU A 72 2.90 -18.58 -19.38
C GLU A 72 4.25 -18.16 -20.03
N HIS A 73 4.91 -17.07 -19.60
CA HIS A 73 6.14 -16.56 -20.26
C HIS A 73 7.20 -16.00 -19.28
N PRO A 74 8.36 -16.68 -19.09
CA PRO A 74 9.38 -16.34 -18.09
C PRO A 74 9.97 -14.92 -18.20
N GLU A 75 10.13 -14.41 -19.43
CA GLU A 75 10.67 -13.08 -19.71
C GLU A 75 9.76 -11.94 -19.24
N THR A 76 8.45 -12.09 -19.42
CA THR A 76 7.45 -11.12 -18.93
C THR A 76 7.37 -11.10 -17.40
N VAL A 77 7.58 -12.25 -16.76
CA VAL A 77 7.63 -12.39 -15.31
C VAL A 77 8.88 -11.72 -14.73
N ALA A 78 10.05 -11.95 -15.33
CA ALA A 78 11.30 -11.32 -14.90
C ALA A 78 11.24 -9.78 -15.01
N GLN A 79 10.68 -9.26 -16.10
CA GLN A 79 10.49 -7.82 -16.29
C GLN A 79 9.53 -7.23 -15.25
N ALA A 80 8.38 -7.88 -15.03
CA ALA A 80 7.42 -7.45 -14.01
C ALA A 80 8.00 -7.49 -12.59
N LEU A 81 8.85 -8.47 -12.27
CA LEU A 81 9.54 -8.57 -10.98
C LEU A 81 10.60 -7.46 -10.80
N SER A 82 11.37 -7.16 -11.85
CA SER A 82 12.34 -6.05 -11.89
C SER A 82 11.67 -4.68 -11.74
N ASP A 83 10.50 -4.49 -12.37
CA ASP A 83 9.72 -3.26 -12.24
C ASP A 83 9.18 -3.11 -10.81
N ARG A 84 8.68 -4.19 -10.21
CA ARG A 84 8.21 -4.20 -8.81
C ARG A 84 9.31 -3.91 -7.80
N SER A 85 10.50 -4.50 -7.97
CA SER A 85 11.63 -4.27 -7.06
C SER A 85 12.11 -2.81 -7.13
N THR A 86 12.18 -2.25 -8.33
CA THR A 86 12.50 -0.83 -8.56
C THR A 86 11.50 0.09 -7.86
N VAL A 87 10.20 -0.14 -8.03
CA VAL A 87 9.16 0.66 -7.38
C VAL A 87 9.20 0.50 -5.85
N ARG A 88 9.41 -0.71 -5.33
CA ARG A 88 9.54 -0.94 -3.89
C ARG A 88 10.75 -0.22 -3.30
N ALA A 89 11.90 -0.25 -3.97
CA ALA A 89 13.09 0.49 -3.57
C ALA A 89 12.83 2.00 -3.57
N ALA A 90 12.19 2.53 -4.61
CA ALA A 90 11.81 3.95 -4.67
C ALA A 90 10.87 4.33 -3.53
N LEU A 91 9.83 3.53 -3.26
CA LEU A 91 8.91 3.74 -2.13
C LEU A 91 9.61 3.71 -0.76
N ALA A 92 10.67 2.91 -0.60
CA ALA A 92 11.43 2.85 0.65
C ALA A 92 12.15 4.18 0.99
N THR A 93 12.44 5.00 -0.02
CA THR A 93 13.05 6.34 0.13
C THR A 93 12.08 7.40 0.65
N LEU A 94 10.76 7.18 0.51
CA LEU A 94 9.73 8.11 0.96
C LEU A 94 9.59 8.12 2.49
N THR A 95 8.96 9.16 3.04
CA THR A 95 8.54 9.14 4.45
C THR A 95 7.38 8.16 4.66
N VAL A 96 7.10 7.77 5.91
CA VAL A 96 5.95 6.90 6.21
C VAL A 96 4.64 7.55 5.77
N GLU A 97 4.49 8.85 5.98
CA GLU A 97 3.28 9.59 5.61
C GLU A 97 3.10 9.65 4.10
N ASP A 98 4.19 9.82 3.35
CA ASP A 98 4.16 9.81 1.88
C ASP A 98 3.79 8.40 1.37
N ARG A 99 4.40 7.33 1.92
CA ARG A 99 4.01 5.95 1.59
C ARG A 99 2.55 5.65 1.95
N MET A 100 2.08 6.15 3.09
CA MET A 100 0.72 5.94 3.56
C MET A 100 -0.31 6.51 2.59
N VAL A 101 -0.15 7.78 2.17
CA VAL A 101 -1.13 8.39 1.27
C VAL A 101 -1.13 7.72 -0.10
N LEU A 102 0.02 7.28 -0.61
CA LEU A 102 0.11 6.51 -1.85
C LEU A 102 -0.56 5.14 -1.72
N ALA A 103 -0.30 4.42 -0.62
CA ALA A 103 -0.92 3.11 -0.41
C ALA A 103 -2.45 3.21 -0.29
N LEU A 104 -2.97 4.19 0.44
CA LEU A 104 -4.41 4.36 0.63
C LEU A 104 -5.09 4.91 -0.63
N HIS A 105 -4.54 5.95 -1.25
CA HIS A 105 -5.15 6.59 -2.41
C HIS A 105 -4.92 5.79 -3.70
N ASP A 106 -3.66 5.57 -4.06
CA ASP A 106 -3.27 4.95 -5.33
C ASP A 106 -3.29 3.41 -5.27
N GLY A 107 -3.20 2.83 -4.06
CA GLY A 107 -3.31 1.38 -3.85
C GLY A 107 -4.74 0.89 -3.59
N GLU A 108 -5.42 1.50 -2.63
CA GLU A 108 -6.74 1.07 -2.13
C GLU A 108 -7.91 1.91 -2.68
N GLY A 109 -7.65 3.00 -3.41
CA GLY A 109 -8.70 3.86 -3.99
C GLY A 109 -9.42 4.74 -2.96
N TRP A 110 -8.84 4.98 -1.79
CA TRP A 110 -9.46 5.82 -0.77
C TRP A 110 -9.50 7.29 -1.18
N THR A 111 -10.61 7.95 -0.87
CA THR A 111 -10.76 9.39 -1.07
C THR A 111 -9.88 10.18 -0.08
N ALA A 112 -9.50 11.40 -0.46
CA ALA A 112 -8.74 12.30 0.42
C ALA A 112 -9.44 12.56 1.77
N THR A 113 -10.77 12.55 1.81
CA THR A 113 -11.57 12.70 3.03
C THR A 113 -11.43 11.50 3.96
N GLN A 114 -11.51 10.27 3.42
CA GLN A 114 -11.32 9.04 4.21
C GLN A 114 -9.90 8.96 4.78
N ILE A 115 -8.89 9.30 3.96
CA ILE A 115 -7.49 9.35 4.40
C ILE A 115 -7.29 10.41 5.49
N GLY A 116 -7.95 11.57 5.37
CA GLY A 116 -7.90 12.63 6.39
C GLY A 116 -8.42 12.17 7.75
N ALA A 117 -9.54 11.44 7.75
CA ALA A 117 -10.17 10.91 8.97
C ALA A 117 -9.27 9.92 9.72
N VAL A 118 -8.53 9.05 9.01
CA VAL A 118 -7.60 8.10 9.64
C VAL A 118 -6.25 8.72 9.96
N GLY A 119 -5.79 9.65 9.13
CA GLY A 119 -4.46 10.25 9.22
C GLY A 119 -4.35 11.45 10.17
N ALA A 120 -5.47 11.95 10.69
CA ALA A 120 -5.58 13.22 11.41
C ALA A 120 -5.09 14.42 10.57
N LEU A 121 -5.55 14.48 9.31
CA LEU A 121 -5.19 15.50 8.33
C LEU A 121 -6.44 16.12 7.71
N THR A 122 -6.38 17.39 7.33
CA THR A 122 -7.45 18.00 6.52
C THR A 122 -7.43 17.45 5.10
N THR A 123 -8.59 17.41 4.42
CA THR A 123 -8.70 16.94 3.02
C THR A 123 -7.72 17.68 2.09
N ALA A 124 -7.58 19.00 2.26
CA ALA A 124 -6.62 19.80 1.50
C ALA A 124 -5.15 19.41 1.78
N ALA A 125 -4.81 19.11 3.05
CA ALA A 125 -3.48 18.62 3.40
C ALA A 125 -3.20 17.22 2.84
N VAL A 126 -4.22 16.38 2.70
CA VAL A 126 -4.11 15.07 2.05
C VAL A 126 -3.83 15.23 0.55
N TYR A 127 -4.59 16.03 -0.18
CA TYR A 127 -4.34 16.28 -1.61
C TYR A 127 -2.92 16.78 -1.87
N LYS A 128 -2.48 17.80 -1.11
CA LYS A 128 -1.10 18.31 -1.21
C LYS A 128 -0.06 17.23 -0.95
N ARG A 129 -0.33 16.31 -0.02
CA ARG A 129 0.58 15.23 0.33
C ARG A 129 0.59 14.12 -0.73
N ILE A 130 -0.55 13.75 -1.30
CA ILE A 130 -0.63 12.80 -2.42
C ILE A 130 0.22 13.31 -3.59
N HIS A 131 -0.01 14.56 -4.01
CA HIS A 131 0.74 15.17 -5.11
C HIS A 131 2.25 15.16 -4.83
N ARG A 132 2.65 15.63 -3.63
CA ARG A 132 4.05 15.61 -3.20
C ARG A 132 4.64 14.19 -3.21
N ALA A 133 3.91 13.21 -2.69
CA ALA A 133 4.38 11.83 -2.59
C ALA A 133 4.60 11.22 -3.97
N ARG A 134 3.69 11.47 -4.93
CA ARG A 134 3.84 11.04 -6.32
C ARG A 134 5.05 11.69 -6.99
N VAL A 135 5.25 12.99 -6.82
CA VAL A 135 6.43 13.70 -7.36
C VAL A 135 7.73 13.12 -6.81
N LYS A 136 7.80 12.86 -5.49
CA LYS A 136 8.97 12.21 -4.88
C LYS A 136 9.21 10.81 -5.41
N LEU A 137 8.15 10.02 -5.59
CA LEU A 137 8.25 8.68 -6.15
C LEU A 137 8.76 8.72 -7.60
N LEU A 138 8.20 9.59 -8.43
CA LEU A 138 8.66 9.79 -9.82
C LEU A 138 10.13 10.18 -9.88
N HIS A 139 10.59 11.10 -9.01
CA HIS A 139 12.00 11.47 -8.94
C HIS A 139 12.89 10.29 -8.52
N ALA A 140 12.49 9.53 -7.49
CA ALA A 140 13.25 8.37 -7.04
C ALA A 140 13.34 7.28 -8.12
N LEU A 141 12.30 7.11 -8.94
CA LEU A 141 12.29 6.21 -10.09
C LEU A 141 13.16 6.72 -11.24
N ASP A 142 13.14 8.03 -11.48
CA ASP A 142 13.92 8.69 -12.52
C ASP A 142 15.42 8.73 -12.22
N ASP A 143 15.78 8.77 -10.94
CA ASP A 143 17.15 8.69 -10.44
C ASP A 143 17.69 7.23 -10.40
N GLY A 144 16.84 6.23 -10.67
CA GLY A 144 17.17 4.83 -10.58
C GLY A 144 18.09 4.31 -11.70
N PRO A 145 18.83 3.21 -11.47
CA PRO A 145 19.80 2.66 -12.43
C PRO A 145 19.15 2.11 -13.72
N THR A 146 17.83 1.88 -13.70
CA THR A 146 17.07 1.30 -14.80
C THR A 146 16.66 2.31 -15.88
N HIS A 147 16.80 3.62 -15.62
CA HIS A 147 16.35 4.66 -16.54
C HIS A 147 17.48 5.71 -16.73
N PRO A 148 18.17 5.74 -17.89
CA PRO A 148 19.16 6.78 -18.16
C PRO A 148 18.50 8.16 -18.07
N ARG A 149 19.03 9.05 -17.22
CA ARG A 149 18.53 10.43 -17.10
C ARG A 149 18.50 11.07 -18.48
N SER A 150 17.34 11.60 -18.89
CA SER A 150 17.24 12.42 -20.10
C SER A 150 17.02 13.88 -19.72
N ASP A 151 17.92 14.73 -20.21
CA ASP A 151 17.89 16.19 -20.03
C ASP A 151 16.80 16.89 -20.85
N SER A 152 16.04 16.12 -21.64
CA SER A 152 14.95 16.62 -22.46
C SER A 152 13.93 17.39 -21.62
N GLN A 153 13.68 18.63 -22.02
CA GLN A 153 12.66 19.47 -21.40
C GLN A 153 11.26 18.84 -21.51
N ALA A 154 10.99 18.08 -22.58
CA ALA A 154 9.72 17.37 -22.76
C ALA A 154 9.51 16.27 -21.71
N CYS A 155 10.56 15.50 -21.38
CA CYS A 155 10.48 14.48 -20.33
C CYS A 155 10.24 15.12 -18.96
N ARG A 156 11.00 16.19 -18.63
CA ARG A 156 10.83 16.92 -17.37
C ARG A 156 9.42 17.47 -17.20
N ARG A 157 8.86 18.09 -18.24
CA ARG A 157 7.47 18.60 -18.22
C ARG A 157 6.45 17.47 -18.06
N THR A 158 6.64 16.35 -18.75
CA THR A 158 5.74 15.19 -18.65
C THR A 158 5.73 14.61 -17.24
N LEU A 159 6.90 14.35 -16.66
CA LEU A 159 6.98 13.80 -15.30
C LEU A 159 6.45 14.78 -14.26
N ALA A 160 6.72 16.09 -14.40
CA ALA A 160 6.16 17.11 -13.52
C ALA A 160 4.62 17.16 -13.57
N ALA A 161 4.03 16.95 -14.75
CA ALA A 161 2.58 16.98 -14.95
C ALA A 161 1.89 15.61 -14.73
N ALA A 162 2.64 14.53 -14.54
CA ALA A 162 2.10 13.18 -14.49
C ALA A 162 1.07 12.98 -13.36
N SER A 163 1.26 13.61 -12.19
CA SER A 163 0.26 13.53 -11.11
C SER A 163 -1.06 14.20 -11.48
N ASP A 164 -1.02 15.35 -12.16
CA ASP A 164 -2.24 16.08 -12.52
C ASP A 164 -2.94 15.43 -13.72
N TYR A 165 -2.16 14.86 -14.62
CA TYR A 165 -2.64 14.02 -15.71
C TYR A 165 -3.45 12.81 -15.19
N LEU A 166 -2.90 12.06 -14.23
CA LEU A 166 -3.57 10.90 -13.65
C LEU A 166 -4.85 11.25 -12.89
N ASP A 167 -4.90 12.43 -12.27
CA ASP A 167 -6.09 12.90 -11.58
C ASP A 167 -7.12 13.55 -12.53
N GLY A 168 -6.85 13.60 -13.85
CA GLY A 168 -7.72 14.25 -14.83
C GLY A 168 -7.84 15.76 -14.62
N ARG A 169 -6.83 16.40 -14.01
CA ARG A 169 -6.83 17.84 -13.65
C ARG A 169 -6.24 18.74 -14.74
N LEU A 170 -5.78 18.15 -15.84
CA LEU A 170 -5.23 18.88 -16.98
C LEU A 170 -6.31 19.21 -18.00
N ASP A 171 -6.12 20.32 -18.72
CA ASP A 171 -6.95 20.62 -19.90
C ASP A 171 -6.69 19.62 -21.04
N VAL A 172 -7.57 19.64 -22.04
CA VAL A 172 -7.55 18.70 -23.17
C VAL A 172 -6.23 18.78 -23.94
N ASP A 173 -5.70 19.99 -24.15
CA ASP A 173 -4.48 20.21 -24.93
C ASP A 173 -3.22 19.77 -24.17
N ALA A 174 -3.16 19.99 -22.87
CA ALA A 174 -2.09 19.54 -21.99
C ALA A 174 -2.08 18.01 -21.89
N SER A 175 -3.25 17.40 -21.76
CA SER A 175 -3.41 15.93 -21.74
C SER A 175 -2.95 15.32 -23.07
N ALA A 176 -3.38 15.87 -24.21
CA ALA A 176 -2.97 15.39 -25.53
C ALA A 176 -1.45 15.51 -25.77
N ARG A 177 -0.81 16.55 -25.24
CA ARG A 177 0.65 16.72 -25.29
C ARG A 177 1.38 15.65 -24.48
N ILE A 178 0.89 15.33 -23.28
CA ILE A 178 1.44 14.26 -22.43
C ILE A 178 1.27 12.91 -23.12
N ASP A 179 0.08 12.59 -23.62
CA ASP A 179 -0.18 11.34 -24.35
C ASP A 179 0.77 11.15 -25.53
N THR A 180 0.95 12.22 -26.31
CA THR A 180 1.84 12.19 -27.48
C THR A 180 3.28 11.93 -27.06
N HIS A 181 3.76 12.56 -25.99
CA HIS A 181 5.09 12.30 -25.46
C HIS A 181 5.24 10.87 -24.95
N LEU A 182 4.29 10.36 -24.16
CA LEU A 182 4.33 9.00 -23.62
C LEU A 182 4.35 7.96 -24.75
N ARG A 183 3.66 8.19 -25.88
CA ARG A 183 3.73 7.29 -27.04
C ARG A 183 5.09 7.29 -27.75
N GLN A 184 5.84 8.39 -27.71
CA GLN A 184 7.07 8.58 -28.47
C GLN A 184 8.35 8.41 -27.62
N CYS A 185 8.23 8.50 -26.30
CA CYS A 185 9.33 8.42 -25.36
C CYS A 185 9.47 7.00 -24.82
N ARG A 186 10.68 6.42 -24.83
CA ARG A 186 10.93 5.11 -24.22
C ARG A 186 11.17 5.17 -22.70
N ARG A 187 11.45 6.35 -22.15
CA ARG A 187 11.78 6.56 -20.72
C ARG A 187 10.58 6.86 -19.85
N CYS A 188 9.73 7.81 -20.27
CA CYS A 188 8.66 8.31 -19.42
C CYS A 188 7.51 7.31 -19.18
N PRO A 189 7.13 6.42 -20.12
CA PRO A 189 6.04 5.46 -19.90
C PRO A 189 6.24 4.54 -18.69
N PRO A 190 7.37 3.82 -18.50
CA PRO A 190 7.53 2.96 -17.32
C PRO A 190 7.51 3.76 -16.00
N ILE A 191 8.10 4.96 -15.98
CA ILE A 191 8.10 5.83 -14.79
C ILE A 191 6.68 6.34 -14.46
N ALA A 192 5.92 6.76 -15.46
CA ALA A 192 4.54 7.20 -15.27
C ALA A 192 3.61 6.03 -14.91
N GLN A 193 3.80 4.87 -15.55
CA GLN A 193 3.05 3.65 -15.27
C GLN A 193 3.26 3.17 -13.85
N ALA A 194 4.44 3.43 -13.25
CA ALA A 194 4.69 3.09 -11.86
C ALA A 194 3.68 3.72 -10.88
N LEU A 195 3.11 4.90 -11.20
CA LEU A 195 2.06 5.51 -10.39
C LEU A 195 0.72 4.75 -10.46
N ILE A 196 0.41 4.18 -11.63
CA ILE A 196 -0.78 3.32 -11.82
C ILE A 196 -0.54 1.93 -11.21
N GLY A 197 0.70 1.43 -11.36
CA GLY A 197 1.14 0.14 -10.87
C GLY A 197 1.42 0.08 -9.37
N ILE A 198 1.22 1.17 -8.61
CA ILE A 198 1.48 1.24 -7.17
C ILE A 198 0.77 0.09 -6.43
N LYS A 199 -0.49 -0.18 -6.77
CA LYS A 199 -1.26 -1.30 -6.17
C LYS A 199 -0.55 -2.64 -6.35
N THR A 200 -0.10 -2.92 -7.56
CA THR A 200 0.61 -4.15 -7.93
C THR A 200 2.00 -4.22 -7.28
N ALA A 201 2.73 -3.10 -7.25
CA ALA A 201 4.07 -3.00 -6.69
C ALA A 201 4.09 -3.15 -5.16
N LEU A 202 3.07 -2.59 -4.50
CA LEU A 202 2.89 -2.77 -3.06
C LEU A 202 2.40 -4.18 -2.70
N GLY A 203 1.98 -4.99 -3.68
CA GLY A 203 1.43 -6.33 -3.44
C GLY A 203 0.20 -6.29 -2.54
N LEU A 204 -0.55 -5.18 -2.56
CA LEU A 204 -1.69 -5.00 -1.66
C LEU A 204 -2.78 -6.00 -2.04
N ARG A 205 -2.89 -7.06 -1.25
CA ARG A 205 -4.20 -7.63 -0.96
C ARG A 205 -4.92 -6.63 -0.06
N PRO A 206 -6.26 -6.49 -0.16
CA PRO A 206 -7.00 -5.65 0.78
C PRO A 206 -6.56 -5.99 2.19
N TRP A 207 -6.10 -5.04 3.00
CA TRP A 207 -5.60 -5.33 4.36
C TRP A 207 -6.59 -6.17 5.18
N THR A 208 -7.89 -6.03 4.90
CA THR A 208 -8.95 -6.87 5.50
C THR A 208 -8.77 -8.36 5.26
N SER A 209 -8.11 -8.77 4.17
CA SER A 209 -7.77 -10.18 3.92
C SER A 209 -6.71 -10.73 4.89
N ALA A 210 -5.93 -9.86 5.53
CA ALA A 210 -4.98 -10.25 6.59
C ALA A 210 -5.64 -10.26 7.99
N VAL A 211 -6.88 -9.81 8.12
CA VAL A 211 -7.63 -9.79 9.37
C VAL A 211 -8.62 -10.97 9.36
N PRO A 212 -8.53 -11.93 10.31
CA PRO A 212 -9.47 -13.05 10.37
C PRO A 212 -10.92 -12.56 10.51
N GLU A 213 -11.86 -13.18 9.80
CA GLU A 213 -13.29 -12.81 9.87
C GLU A 213 -13.84 -12.88 11.30
N GLN A 214 -13.42 -13.89 12.07
CA GLN A 214 -13.80 -14.02 13.48
C GLN A 214 -13.35 -12.82 14.33
N PHE A 215 -12.17 -12.27 14.04
CA PHE A 215 -11.68 -11.08 14.74
C PHE A 215 -12.57 -9.86 14.44
N VAL A 216 -12.97 -9.68 13.18
CA VAL A 216 -13.90 -8.62 12.76
C VAL A 216 -15.23 -8.77 13.49
N TYR A 217 -15.78 -9.99 13.51
CA TYR A 217 -17.02 -10.31 14.22
C TYR A 217 -16.92 -10.00 15.71
N ASP A 218 -15.88 -10.51 16.37
CA ASP A 218 -15.70 -10.38 17.82
C ASP A 218 -15.56 -8.92 18.25
N VAL A 219 -14.85 -8.08 17.49
CA VAL A 219 -14.69 -6.65 17.80
C VAL A 219 -15.98 -5.87 17.51
N ALA A 220 -16.69 -6.21 16.43
CA ALA A 220 -17.95 -5.54 16.07
C ALA A 220 -19.10 -5.88 17.05
N HIS A 221 -19.06 -7.05 17.70
CA HIS A 221 -20.14 -7.56 18.56
C HIS A 221 -19.80 -7.54 20.06
N LEU A 222 -18.89 -6.66 20.49
CA LEU A 222 -18.60 -6.43 21.91
C LEU A 222 -19.80 -5.80 22.63
N GLY A 223 -20.76 -6.66 22.98
CA GLY A 223 -22.02 -6.34 23.62
C GLY A 223 -22.97 -7.54 23.75
N GLY A 224 -22.73 -8.66 23.05
CA GLY A 224 -23.52 -9.90 23.18
C GLY A 224 -22.72 -11.05 23.81
N PRO A 225 -23.38 -12.03 24.47
CA PRO A 225 -22.70 -13.24 24.94
C PRO A 225 -22.01 -13.95 23.76
N PRO A 226 -20.89 -14.65 24.00
CA PRO A 226 -20.18 -15.36 22.94
C PRO A 226 -21.13 -16.30 22.19
N PRO A 227 -21.01 -16.47 20.86
CA PRO A 227 -21.78 -17.47 20.15
C PRO A 227 -21.51 -18.82 20.83
N ALA A 228 -22.60 -19.48 21.23
CA ALA A 228 -22.53 -20.80 21.84
C ALA A 228 -21.64 -21.68 20.96
N ALA A 229 -20.63 -22.28 21.58
CA ALA A 229 -19.66 -23.14 20.91
C ALA A 229 -20.37 -24.04 19.90
N MET A 230 -19.94 -23.99 18.63
CA MET A 230 -20.23 -25.02 17.63
C MET A 230 -19.60 -26.33 18.10
N THR A 231 -20.22 -26.95 19.11
CA THR A 231 -20.04 -28.35 19.47
C THR A 231 -20.89 -29.14 18.50
N GLY A 232 -20.29 -29.38 17.33
CA GLY A 232 -20.88 -30.16 16.25
C GLY A 232 -19.79 -30.88 15.48
N HIS A 233 -18.94 -31.63 16.18
CA HIS A 233 -18.23 -32.73 15.53
C HIS A 233 -19.31 -33.73 15.09
N PRO A 234 -19.48 -34.03 13.80
CA PRO A 234 -20.34 -35.14 13.40
C PRO A 234 -19.67 -36.42 13.90
N ARG A 235 -20.28 -37.08 14.89
CA ARG A 235 -19.95 -38.46 15.21
C ARG A 235 -20.25 -39.27 13.96
N HIS A 236 -19.23 -39.94 13.42
CA HIS A 236 -19.42 -41.00 12.45
C HIS A 236 -20.38 -42.05 13.05
N PRO A 237 -21.43 -42.48 12.34
CA PRO A 237 -22.20 -43.63 12.77
C PRO A 237 -21.34 -44.88 12.59
N GLU A 238 -21.04 -45.53 13.71
CA GLU A 238 -20.55 -46.91 13.77
C GLU A 238 -21.52 -47.79 12.98
N SER A 239 -20.96 -48.52 12.01
CA SER A 239 -21.67 -49.51 11.21
C SER A 239 -21.64 -50.82 11.98
N ASP A 240 -22.57 -50.98 12.91
CA ASP A 240 -22.90 -52.27 13.49
C ASP A 240 -24.21 -52.76 12.88
N THR A 241 -24.14 -53.85 12.12
CA THR A 241 -25.28 -54.71 11.82
C THR A 241 -24.74 -56.14 11.68
N PRO A 242 -25.44 -57.14 12.25
CA PRO A 242 -24.86 -58.37 12.81
C PRO A 242 -24.55 -59.49 11.80
#